data_AF-A0A256XLV2-F1
#
_entry.id   AF-A0A256XLV2-F1
#
_cell.length_a   1.000
_cell.length_b   1.000
_cell.length_c   1.000
_cell.angle_alpha   90.00
_cell.angle_beta   90.00
_cell.angle_gamma   90.00
#
_symmetry.space_group_name_H-M   'P 1'
#
loop_
_entity.id
_entity.type
_entity.pdbx_description
1 polymer ?
#
loop_
_entity_poly.entity_id
_entity_poly.type
_entity_poly.pdbx_seq_one_letter_code
_entity_poly.pdbx_strand_id
1 'polypeptide(L)'
;MVRGIALFDKSQFKIALINGMMRGTDGRMMHKSYGNYIPLSEVLEKYGADVSWEGLDFVRRFLTKLWNAARFVAMFLENYKPRKDAKLRLVDKWILELSNKLLREVTEALEEYNYYKASQAIIDFTWHKFCDH
;
A
#
# COMPACT_ATOMS: atom_id res chain seq x y z
N MET A 1 7.52 -1.82 -28.83
CA MET A 1 8.98 -1.68 -29.09
C MET A 1 9.27 -1.47 -30.57
N VAL A 2 9.17 -2.50 -31.42
CA VAL A 2 9.57 -2.43 -32.84
C VAL A 2 8.99 -1.24 -33.61
N ARG A 3 7.69 -0.97 -33.52
CA ARG A 3 7.03 0.13 -34.26
C ARG A 3 7.54 1.54 -33.91
N GLY A 4 7.99 1.76 -32.68
CA GLY A 4 8.45 3.07 -32.22
C GLY A 4 9.84 3.39 -32.75
N ILE A 5 10.71 2.38 -32.73
CA ILE A 5 12.04 2.44 -33.33
C ILE A 5 11.91 2.61 -34.84
N ALA A 6 11.07 1.80 -35.49
CA ALA A 6 10.91 1.81 -36.94
C ALA A 6 10.36 3.13 -37.52
N LEU A 7 9.51 3.85 -36.76
CA LEU A 7 8.86 5.08 -37.25
C LEU A 7 9.52 6.36 -36.74
N PHE A 8 10.12 6.33 -35.56
CA PHE A 8 10.55 7.54 -34.85
C PHE A 8 11.96 7.46 -34.29
N ASP A 9 12.67 6.35 -34.51
CA ASP A 9 14.01 6.06 -33.97
C ASP A 9 14.12 6.30 -32.46
N LYS A 10 13.02 6.04 -31.74
CA LYS A 10 12.90 6.29 -30.29
C LYS A 10 12.19 5.14 -29.60
N SER A 11 12.63 4.85 -28.37
CA SER A 11 11.90 3.95 -27.46
C SER A 11 10.53 4.55 -27.10
N GLN A 12 9.48 3.72 -27.05
CA GLN A 12 8.14 4.18 -26.63
C GLN A 12 8.02 4.47 -25.14
N PHE A 13 8.88 3.86 -24.32
CA PHE A 13 8.86 4.00 -22.87
C PHE A 13 10.28 4.08 -22.33
N LYS A 14 10.45 4.86 -21.26
CA LYS A 14 11.72 4.95 -20.53
C LYS A 14 11.89 3.78 -19.57
N ILE A 15 10.79 3.35 -18.96
CA ILE A 15 10.73 2.29 -17.94
C ILE A 15 9.48 1.45 -18.24
N ALA A 16 9.63 0.13 -18.19
CA ALA A 16 8.53 -0.81 -18.30
C ALA A 16 8.58 -1.75 -17.09
N LEU A 17 7.55 -1.69 -16.26
CA LEU A 17 7.36 -2.60 -15.14
C LEU A 17 6.44 -3.73 -15.58
N ILE A 18 6.91 -4.98 -15.43
CA ILE A 18 6.17 -6.17 -15.82
C ILE A 18 5.80 -6.92 -14.54
N ASN A 19 4.51 -7.00 -14.25
CA ASN A 19 3.99 -7.75 -13.12
C ASN A 19 3.67 -9.20 -13.53
N GLY A 20 3.64 -10.10 -12.54
CA GLY A 20 3.17 -11.46 -12.72
C GLY A 20 1.68 -11.52 -13.06
N MET A 21 1.26 -12.65 -13.64
CA MET A 21 -0.14 -12.91 -13.93
C MET A 21 -0.86 -13.38 -12.66
N MET A 22 -2.04 -12.82 -12.41
CA MET A 22 -2.92 -13.28 -11.34
C MET A 22 -3.38 -14.72 -11.63
N ARG A 23 -3.56 -15.50 -10.57
CA ARG A 23 -4.16 -16.83 -10.67
C ARG A 23 -5.68 -16.73 -10.65
N GLY A 24 -6.34 -17.56 -11.46
CA GLY A 24 -7.77 -17.75 -11.44
C GLY A 24 -8.22 -18.59 -10.25
N THR A 25 -9.54 -18.78 -10.15
CA THR A 25 -10.17 -19.63 -9.11
C THR A 25 -9.73 -21.10 -9.16
N ASP A 26 -9.21 -21.55 -10.30
CA ASP A 26 -8.70 -22.90 -10.57
C ASP A 26 -7.19 -23.03 -10.34
N GLY A 27 -6.52 -21.97 -9.88
CA GLY A 27 -5.08 -21.91 -9.65
C GLY A 27 -4.22 -21.78 -10.91
N ARG A 28 -4.83 -21.78 -12.12
CA ARG A 28 -4.13 -21.49 -13.39
C ARG A 28 -4.01 -19.98 -13.58
N MET A 29 -3.29 -19.53 -14.61
CA MET A 29 -3.32 -18.10 -14.97
C MET A 29 -4.76 -17.67 -15.28
N MET A 30 -5.16 -16.52 -14.75
CA MET A 30 -6.50 -15.98 -14.96
C MET A 30 -6.70 -15.61 -16.44
N HIS A 31 -7.74 -16.16 -17.06
CA HIS A 31 -8.06 -15.90 -18.46
C HIS A 31 -9.57 -15.91 -18.70
N LYS A 32 -10.09 -14.88 -19.38
CA LYS A 32 -11.54 -14.74 -19.63
C LYS A 32 -12.14 -15.95 -20.36
N SER A 33 -11.43 -16.51 -21.34
CA SER A 33 -11.92 -17.66 -22.10
C SER A 33 -11.98 -18.96 -21.30
N TYR A 34 -11.24 -19.07 -20.20
CA TYR A 34 -11.31 -20.24 -19.31
C TYR A 34 -12.45 -20.11 -18.29
N GLY A 35 -13.09 -18.95 -18.18
CA GLY A 35 -14.10 -18.67 -17.17
C GLY A 35 -13.55 -18.67 -15.74
N ASN A 36 -12.23 -18.72 -15.55
CA ASN A 36 -11.57 -18.76 -14.25
C ASN A 36 -11.24 -17.35 -13.69
N TYR A 37 -11.90 -16.31 -14.21
CA TYR A 37 -11.72 -14.93 -13.77
C TYR A 37 -12.80 -14.52 -12.78
N ILE A 38 -12.45 -13.56 -11.93
CA ILE A 38 -13.40 -13.00 -10.97
C ILE A 38 -13.82 -11.61 -11.46
N PRO A 39 -15.12 -11.33 -11.57
CA PRO A 39 -15.59 -10.02 -11.97
C PRO A 39 -15.14 -8.93 -10.99
N LEU A 40 -14.66 -7.80 -11.53
CA LEU A 40 -14.24 -6.67 -10.70
C LEU A 40 -15.41 -6.10 -9.87
N SER A 41 -16.63 -6.11 -10.41
CA SER A 41 -17.83 -5.65 -9.71
C SER A 41 -18.06 -6.40 -8.40
N GLU A 42 -17.86 -7.73 -8.40
CA GLU A 42 -18.04 -8.56 -7.21
C GLU A 42 -17.02 -8.19 -6.11
N VAL A 43 -15.77 -7.94 -6.49
CA VAL A 43 -14.72 -7.52 -5.55
C VAL A 43 -15.04 -6.14 -4.98
N LEU A 44 -15.44 -5.19 -5.83
CA LEU A 44 -15.78 -3.83 -5.43
C LEU A 44 -16.97 -3.77 -4.48
N GLU A 45 -18.04 -4.51 -4.78
CA GLU A 45 -19.23 -4.56 -3.92
C GLU A 45 -18.92 -5.16 -2.55
N LYS A 46 -18.09 -6.20 -2.50
CA LYS A 46 -17.84 -6.95 -1.26
C LYS A 46 -16.73 -6.34 -0.39
N TYR A 47 -15.74 -5.69 -0.98
CA TYR A 47 -14.54 -5.23 -0.26
C TYR A 47 -14.13 -3.78 -0.53
N GLY A 48 -14.73 -3.12 -1.52
CA GLY A 48 -14.34 -1.77 -1.93
C GLY A 48 -13.09 -1.74 -2.81
N ALA A 49 -12.74 -0.53 -3.26
CA ALA A 49 -11.62 -0.32 -4.19
C ALA A 49 -10.23 -0.47 -3.53
N ASP A 50 -10.14 -0.33 -2.21
CA ASP A 50 -8.88 -0.34 -1.47
C ASP A 50 -8.34 -1.75 -1.18
N VAL A 51 -9.09 -2.80 -1.53
CA VAL A 51 -8.74 -4.20 -1.25
C VAL A 51 -8.37 -4.92 -2.54
N SER A 52 -7.11 -5.35 -2.64
CA SER A 52 -6.65 -6.20 -3.75
C SER A 52 -7.12 -7.65 -3.60
N TRP A 53 -7.24 -8.35 -4.72
CA TRP A 53 -7.74 -9.73 -4.78
C TRP A 53 -6.87 -10.78 -4.05
N GLU A 54 -5.55 -10.60 -4.02
CA GLU A 54 -4.66 -11.48 -3.27
C GLU A 54 -4.56 -11.01 -1.81
N GLY A 55 -4.73 -11.92 -0.84
CA GLY A 55 -4.60 -11.61 0.59
C GLY A 55 -5.78 -10.82 1.19
N LEU A 56 -6.97 -10.98 0.62
CA LEU A 56 -8.17 -10.20 0.93
C LEU A 56 -8.47 -9.98 2.42
N ASP A 57 -8.47 -11.07 3.19
CA ASP A 57 -8.80 -11.00 4.61
C ASP A 57 -7.71 -10.27 5.40
N PHE A 58 -6.45 -10.42 4.98
CA PHE A 58 -5.33 -9.72 5.60
C PHE A 58 -5.42 -8.21 5.33
N VAL A 59 -5.58 -7.81 4.07
CA VAL A 59 -5.70 -6.39 3.68
C VAL A 59 -6.90 -5.74 4.37
N ARG A 60 -8.05 -6.42 4.43
CA ARG A 60 -9.23 -5.92 5.13
C ARG A 60 -8.99 -5.69 6.62
N ARG A 61 -8.34 -6.66 7.30
CA ARG A 61 -7.99 -6.54 8.72
C ARG A 61 -7.01 -5.38 8.95
N PHE A 62 -6.02 -5.23 8.06
CA PHE A 62 -5.10 -4.10 8.08
C PHE A 62 -5.81 -2.75 7.93
N LEU A 63 -6.65 -2.58 6.91
CA LEU A 63 -7.39 -1.33 6.68
C LEU A 63 -8.33 -1.00 7.86
N THR A 64 -8.95 -2.02 8.45
CA THR A 64 -9.79 -1.85 9.65
C THR A 64 -8.95 -1.40 10.85
N LYS A 65 -7.76 -1.97 11.06
CA LYS A 65 -6.82 -1.56 12.11
C LYS A 65 -6.36 -0.12 11.90
N LEU A 66 -5.99 0.25 10.67
CA LEU A 66 -5.58 1.60 10.30
C LEU A 66 -6.70 2.61 10.54
N TRP A 67 -7.93 2.28 10.11
CA TRP A 67 -9.11 3.11 10.35
C TRP A 67 -9.37 3.33 11.85
N ASN A 68 -9.32 2.25 12.64
CA ASN A 68 -9.52 2.33 14.09
C ASN A 68 -8.44 3.19 14.77
N ALA A 69 -7.18 3.05 14.36
CA ALA A 69 -6.09 3.87 14.88
C ALA A 69 -6.28 5.36 14.52
N ALA A 70 -6.63 5.66 13.26
CA ALA A 70 -6.91 7.02 12.82
C ALA A 70 -8.11 7.64 13.56
N ARG A 71 -9.19 6.88 13.73
CA ARG A 71 -10.38 7.30 14.50
C ARG A 71 -10.04 7.57 15.96
N PHE A 72 -9.26 6.70 16.59
CA PHE A 72 -8.80 6.88 17.96
C PHE A 72 -8.01 8.19 18.10
N VAL A 73 -7.02 8.43 17.23
CA VAL A 73 -6.22 9.66 17.25
C VAL A 73 -7.10 10.89 17.01
N ALA A 74 -8.02 10.84 16.04
CA ALA A 74 -8.91 11.95 15.70
C ALA A 74 -9.75 12.41 16.90
N MET A 75 -10.22 11.49 17.74
CA MET A 75 -10.98 11.83 18.96
C MET A 75 -10.19 12.70 19.94
N PHE A 76 -8.87 12.52 20.05
CA PHE A 76 -8.03 13.38 20.90
C PHE A 76 -7.65 14.70 20.24
N LEU A 77 -7.81 14.81 18.91
CA LEU A 77 -7.45 15.99 18.16
C LEU A 77 -8.59 17.01 18.00
N GLU A 78 -9.85 16.64 18.24
CA GLU A 78 -11.02 17.51 18.02
C GLU A 78 -10.89 18.92 18.63
N ASN A 79 -10.31 19.02 19.83
CA ASN A 79 -10.09 20.29 20.54
C ASN A 79 -8.61 20.61 20.75
N TYR A 80 -7.71 19.91 20.06
CA TYR A 80 -6.28 20.08 20.23
C TYR A 80 -5.79 21.35 19.51
N LYS A 81 -5.16 22.26 20.26
CA LYS A 81 -4.49 23.43 19.70
C LYS A 81 -2.98 23.18 19.65
N PRO A 82 -2.37 23.11 18.45
CA PRO A 82 -0.94 22.91 18.31
C PRO A 82 -0.14 24.01 19.03
N ARG A 83 0.83 23.59 19.83
CA ARG A 83 1.75 24.48 20.55
C ARG A 83 3.13 24.44 19.90
N LYS A 84 3.72 25.61 19.63
CA LYS A 84 5.06 25.71 19.02
C LYS A 84 6.19 25.30 19.97
N ASP A 85 5.95 25.36 21.27
CA ASP A 85 6.89 25.05 22.35
C ASP A 85 6.65 23.66 22.98
N ALA A 86 5.97 22.77 22.25
CA ALA A 86 5.67 21.42 22.73
C ALA A 86 6.96 20.64 23.06
N LYS A 87 7.14 20.31 24.34
CA LYS A 87 8.23 19.46 24.79
C LYS A 87 7.89 17.99 24.52
N LEU A 88 8.54 17.41 23.51
CA LEU A 88 8.38 16.00 23.17
C LEU A 88 8.92 15.10 24.29
N ARG A 89 8.12 14.11 24.69
CA ARG A 89 8.55 13.04 25.58
C ARG A 89 9.49 12.10 24.81
N LEU A 90 10.18 11.23 25.54
CA LEU A 90 11.07 10.24 24.92
C LEU A 90 10.31 9.35 23.92
N VAL A 91 9.10 8.90 24.26
CA VAL A 91 8.24 8.10 23.39
C VAL A 91 7.84 8.83 22.11
N ASP A 92 7.55 10.14 22.20
CA ASP A 92 7.18 10.95 21.05
C ASP A 92 8.37 11.10 20.09
N LYS A 93 9.58 11.29 20.62
CA LYS A 93 10.81 11.31 19.82
C LYS A 93 11.11 9.95 19.18
N TRP A 94 10.89 8.87 19.92
CA TRP A 94 11.11 7.50 19.45
C TRP A 94 10.21 7.16 18.26
N ILE A 95 8.90 7.45 18.36
CA ILE A 95 7.98 7.14 17.26
C ILE A 95 8.26 8.01 16.03
N LEU A 96 8.64 9.29 16.21
CA LEU A 96 9.03 10.18 15.10
C LEU A 96 10.29 9.66 14.38
N GLU A 97 11.28 9.16 15.11
CA GLU A 97 12.47 8.57 14.49
C GLU A 97 12.11 7.30 13.69
N LEU A 98 11.22 6.45 14.21
CA LEU A 98 10.75 5.29 13.46
C LEU A 98 9.94 5.69 12.21
N SER A 99 9.09 6.72 12.30
CA SER A 99 8.37 7.26 11.15
C SER A 99 9.31 7.83 10.09
N ASN A 100 10.39 8.51 10.49
CA ASN A 100 11.40 9.01 9.55
C ASN A 100 12.17 7.85 8.86
N LYS A 101 12.45 6.77 9.59
CA LYS A 101 13.05 5.56 9.00
C LYS A 101 12.11 4.91 7.98
N LEU A 102 10.83 4.75 8.34
CA LEU A 102 9.81 4.25 7.43
C LEU A 102 9.72 5.11 6.17
N LEU A 103 9.70 6.44 6.33
CA LEU A 103 9.62 7.38 5.21
C LEU A 103 10.76 7.12 4.21
N ARG A 104 12.01 7.01 4.68
CA ARG A 104 13.16 6.73 3.82
C ARG A 104 13.01 5.39 3.10
N GLU A 105 12.67 4.33 3.84
CA GLU A 105 12.52 2.98 3.26
C GLU A 105 11.42 2.91 2.20
N VAL A 106 10.28 3.56 2.47
CA VAL A 106 9.16 3.62 1.51
C VAL A 106 9.53 4.47 0.30
N THR A 107 10.18 5.62 0.50
CA THR A 107 10.65 6.46 -0.60
C THR A 107 11.61 5.69 -1.51
N GLU A 108 12.63 5.06 -0.97
CA GLU A 108 13.59 4.25 -1.73
C GLU A 108 12.89 3.11 -2.49
N ALA A 109 11.98 2.39 -1.81
CA ALA A 109 11.22 1.32 -2.45
C ALA A 109 10.34 1.82 -3.62
N LEU A 110 9.73 3.00 -3.48
CA LEU A 110 8.93 3.60 -4.55
C LEU A 110 9.78 4.12 -5.71
N GLU A 111 10.96 4.68 -5.44
CA GLU A 111 11.92 5.09 -6.47
C GLU A 111 12.44 3.90 -7.29
N GLU A 112 12.56 2.73 -6.66
CA GLU A 112 12.94 1.46 -7.30
C GLU A 112 11.74 0.69 -7.91
N TYR A 113 10.53 1.26 -7.90
CA TYR A 113 9.30 0.60 -8.36
C TYR A 113 8.95 -0.69 -7.59
N ASN A 114 9.47 -0.87 -6.38
CA ASN A 114 9.21 -2.00 -5.50
C ASN A 114 8.03 -1.73 -4.56
N TYR A 115 6.83 -1.75 -5.12
CA TYR A 115 5.60 -1.49 -4.36
C TYR A 115 5.35 -2.51 -3.25
N TYR A 116 5.75 -3.77 -3.44
CA TYR A 116 5.60 -4.82 -2.44
C TYR A 116 6.38 -4.49 -1.16
N LYS A 117 7.66 -4.10 -1.30
CA LYS A 117 8.49 -3.67 -0.17
C LYS A 117 7.90 -2.45 0.53
N ALA A 118 7.45 -1.45 -0.23
CA ALA A 118 6.80 -0.26 0.32
C ALA A 118 5.56 -0.62 1.15
N SER A 119 4.68 -1.48 0.61
CA SER A 119 3.47 -1.92 1.32
C SER A 119 3.78 -2.71 2.58
N GLN A 120 4.74 -3.66 2.53
CA GLN A 120 5.15 -4.44 3.69
C GLN A 120 5.70 -3.54 4.81
N ALA A 121 6.60 -2.60 4.49
CA ALA A 121 7.16 -1.68 5.47
C ALA A 121 6.08 -0.85 6.18
N ILE A 122 5.09 -0.34 5.45
CA ILE A 122 3.95 0.40 6.02
C ILE A 122 3.11 -0.48 6.93
N ILE A 123 2.81 -1.71 6.50
CA ILE A 123 1.99 -2.65 7.27
C ILE A 123 2.70 -3.02 8.57
N ASP A 124 3.97 -3.39 8.49
CA ASP A 124 4.79 -3.77 9.66
C ASP A 124 4.93 -2.62 10.66
N PHE A 125 5.19 -1.40 10.19
CA PHE A 125 5.23 -0.23 11.05
C PHE A 125 3.89 0.01 11.75
N THR A 126 2.80 0.01 10.98
CA THR A 126 1.46 0.31 11.51
C THR A 126 1.06 -0.72 12.57
N TRP A 127 1.28 -2.00 12.29
CA TRP A 127 0.89 -3.08 13.20
C TRP A 127 1.80 -3.10 14.43
N HIS A 128 3.10 -3.30 14.21
CA HIS A 128 4.04 -3.70 15.25
C HIS A 128 4.78 -2.55 15.93
N LYS A 129 4.71 -1.32 15.39
CA LYS A 129 5.36 -0.15 15.98
C LYS A 129 4.36 0.89 16.47
N PHE A 130 3.31 1.14 15.68
CA PHE A 130 2.35 2.20 15.98
C PHE A 130 1.15 1.72 16.83
N CYS A 131 0.65 0.49 16.62
CA CYS A 131 -0.59 0.04 17.25
C CYS A 131 -0.47 -1.09 18.28
N ASP A 132 0.68 -1.78 18.37
CA ASP A 132 0.92 -2.86 19.34
C ASP A 132 1.49 -2.35 20.69
N HIS A 133 1.71 -1.03 20.81
CA HIS A 133 2.13 -0.33 22.03
C HIS A 133 1.09 0.69 22.47
#